data_AF-A0A0X6ZXG2-F1
#
_entry.id   AF-A0A0X6ZXG2-F1
#
_cell.length_a   1.000
_cell.length_b   1.000
_cell.length_c   1.000
_cell.angle_alpha   90.00
_cell.angle_beta   90.00
_cell.angle_gamma   90.00
#
_symmetry.space_group_name_H-M   'P 1'
#
loop_
_entity.id
_entity.type
_entity.pdbx_description
1 polymer ?
#
loop_
_entity_poly.entity_id
_entity_poly.type
_entity_poly.pdbx_seq_one_letter_code
_entity_poly.pdbx_strand_id
1 'polypeptide(L)'
;MPIIAKIVSTTGAVRHVTLSDDPSDQEIIDALGGKVGDDYDMLGQANGYEVLRLKNGSTDKIVIGAPPQNSAPIKQRASCTISDTNAANLAKSFP
;
A
#
# COMPACT_ATOMS: atom_id res chain seq x y z
N MET A 1 5.19 7.83 -13.87
CA MET A 1 6.05 8.48 -12.85
C MET A 1 5.99 7.63 -11.60
N PRO A 2 7.07 7.40 -10.86
CA PRO A 2 6.99 6.59 -9.66
C PRO A 2 6.11 7.25 -8.59
N ILE A 3 5.51 6.44 -7.72
CA ILE A 3 4.74 6.90 -6.56
C ILE A 3 5.43 6.49 -5.27
N ILE A 4 5.15 7.22 -4.19
CA ILE A 4 5.56 6.83 -2.85
C ILE A 4 4.40 6.11 -2.17
N ALA A 5 4.66 4.91 -1.64
CA ALA A 5 3.79 4.22 -0.69
C ALA A 5 4.49 4.12 0.67
N LYS A 6 3.72 3.80 1.71
CA LYS A 6 4.24 3.72 3.08
C LYS A 6 3.97 2.37 3.67
N ILE A 7 5.01 1.69 4.12
CA ILE A 7 4.88 0.43 4.84
C ILE A 7 4.94 0.71 6.33
N VAL A 8 3.93 0.22 7.02
CA VAL A 8 3.71 0.37 8.45
C VAL A 8 3.92 -0.99 9.10
N SER A 9 4.89 -1.06 10.00
CA SER A 9 5.15 -2.27 10.78
C SER A 9 4.10 -2.48 11.87
N THR A 10 4.09 -3.66 12.47
CA THR A 10 3.27 -3.96 13.66
C THR A 10 3.55 -3.04 14.85
N THR A 11 4.77 -2.51 14.95
CA THR A 11 5.14 -1.53 15.99
C THR A 11 4.70 -0.10 15.64
N GLY A 12 4.18 0.13 14.43
CA GLY A 12 3.81 1.45 13.92
C GLY A 12 4.96 2.25 13.34
N ALA A 13 6.14 1.64 13.14
CA ALA A 13 7.24 2.26 12.42
C ALA A 13 6.87 2.36 10.94
N VAL A 14 7.20 3.48 10.31
CA VAL A 14 6.86 3.75 8.91
C VAL A 14 8.12 3.80 8.07
N ARG A 15 8.14 3.06 6.97
CA ARG A 15 9.15 3.15 5.91
C ARG A 15 8.51 3.56 4.60
N HIS A 16 9.21 4.36 3.83
CA HIS A 16 8.72 4.83 2.53
C HIS A 16 9.27 3.89 1.45
N VAL A 17 8.41 3.50 0.51
CA VAL A 17 8.80 2.68 -0.64
C VAL A 17 8.39 3.39 -1.91
N THR A 18 9.25 3.30 -2.92
CA THR A 18 8.97 3.85 -4.25
C THR A 18 8.49 2.73 -5.15
N LEU A 19 7.34 2.93 -5.76
CA LEU A 19 6.68 1.99 -6.67
C LEU A 19 6.47 2.66 -8.03
N SER A 20 6.18 1.89 -9.06
CA SER A 20 5.66 2.43 -10.32
C SER A 20 4.27 3.05 -10.10
N ASP A 21 3.86 3.99 -10.96
CA ASP A 21 2.54 4.64 -10.87
C ASP A 21 1.35 3.69 -11.03
N ASP A 22 1.58 2.57 -11.70
CA ASP A 22 0.64 1.46 -11.81
C ASP A 22 1.35 0.17 -11.39
N PRO A 23 1.56 -0.01 -10.06
CA PRO A 23 2.35 -1.12 -9.55
C PRO A 23 1.64 -2.43 -9.81
N SER A 24 2.36 -3.37 -10.42
CA SER A 24 1.89 -4.75 -10.53
C SER A 24 1.71 -5.39 -9.15
N ASP A 25 0.87 -6.42 -9.07
CA ASP A 25 0.68 -7.18 -7.83
C ASP A 25 2.01 -7.70 -7.27
N GLN A 26 2.91 -8.17 -8.13
CA GLN A 26 4.24 -8.64 -7.73
C GLN A 26 5.07 -7.51 -7.11
N GLU A 27 4.99 -6.29 -7.63
CA GLU A 27 5.74 -5.15 -7.09
C GLU A 27 5.25 -4.78 -5.68
N ILE A 28 3.94 -4.89 -5.43
CA ILE A 28 3.33 -4.70 -4.11
C ILE A 28 3.77 -5.82 -3.15
N ILE A 29 3.74 -7.07 -3.61
CA ILE A 29 4.17 -8.25 -2.84
C ILE A 29 5.64 -8.12 -2.44
N ASP A 30 6.52 -7.78 -3.39
CA ASP A 30 7.94 -7.60 -3.15
C ASP A 30 8.21 -6.47 -2.15
N ALA A 31 7.47 -5.35 -2.24
CA ALA A 31 7.58 -4.23 -1.31
C ALA A 31 7.22 -4.65 0.13
N LEU A 32 6.21 -5.51 0.29
CA LEU A 32 5.79 -6.09 1.56
C LEU A 32 6.73 -7.20 2.06
N GLY A 33 7.74 -7.60 1.26
CA GLY A 33 8.70 -8.65 1.59
C GLY A 33 8.19 -10.07 1.32
N GLY A 34 7.18 -10.22 0.47
CA GLY A 34 6.69 -11.49 -0.03
C GLY A 34 7.57 -12.06 -1.15
N LYS A 35 7.12 -13.17 -1.73
CA LYS A 35 7.80 -13.89 -2.81
C LYS A 35 6.84 -14.15 -3.97
N VAL A 36 7.39 -14.53 -5.12
CA VAL A 36 6.60 -14.97 -6.28
C VAL A 36 5.65 -16.11 -5.86
N GLY A 37 4.37 -15.93 -6.14
CA GLY A 37 3.30 -16.87 -5.76
C GLY A 37 2.63 -16.57 -4.42
N ASP A 38 3.14 -15.60 -3.64
CA ASP A 38 2.38 -15.02 -2.54
C ASP A 38 1.25 -14.14 -3.08
N ASP A 39 0.33 -13.80 -2.19
CA ASP A 39 -0.85 -12.98 -2.48
C ASP A 39 -1.02 -11.95 -1.37
N TYR A 40 -1.81 -10.90 -1.61
CA TYR A 40 -2.13 -9.89 -0.61
C TYR A 40 -3.64 -9.67 -0.51
N ASP A 41 -4.10 -9.30 0.67
CA ASP A 41 -5.48 -8.93 0.93
C ASP A 41 -5.60 -7.41 1.00
N MET A 42 -6.68 -6.87 0.43
CA MET A 42 -7.13 -5.51 0.74
C MET A 42 -7.88 -5.51 2.08
N LEU A 43 -7.31 -4.83 3.07
CA LEU A 43 -7.90 -4.73 4.41
C LEU A 43 -8.96 -3.62 4.50
N GLY A 44 -8.81 -2.58 3.68
CA GLY A 44 -9.75 -1.48 3.59
C GLY A 44 -9.20 -0.25 2.89
N GLN A 45 -10.04 0.76 2.75
CA GLN A 45 -9.72 2.01 2.08
C GLN A 45 -10.32 3.20 2.85
N ALA A 46 -9.55 4.28 3.01
CA ALA A 46 -10.06 5.54 3.53
C ALA A 46 -9.28 6.73 2.96
N ASN A 47 -9.95 7.88 2.78
CA ASN A 47 -9.33 9.15 2.36
C ASN A 47 -8.49 9.06 1.07
N GLY A 48 -8.90 8.21 0.12
CA GLY A 48 -8.17 8.00 -1.13
C GLY A 48 -6.95 7.08 -1.04
N TYR A 49 -6.77 6.39 0.08
CA TYR A 49 -5.71 5.41 0.29
C TYR A 49 -6.25 4.04 0.64
N GLU A 50 -5.59 3.01 0.13
CA GLU A 50 -5.86 1.60 0.36
C GLU A 50 -4.81 1.03 1.30
N VAL A 51 -5.23 0.09 2.16
CA VAL A 51 -4.36 -0.64 3.09
C VAL A 51 -4.33 -2.09 2.67
N LEU A 52 -3.14 -2.57 2.29
CA LEU A 52 -2.91 -3.94 1.85
C LEU A 52 -1.97 -4.67 2.81
N ARG A 53 -2.11 -5.99 2.90
CA ARG A 53 -1.21 -6.86 3.69
C ARG A 53 -1.02 -8.18 2.95
N LEU A 54 0.15 -8.79 3.07
CA LEU A 54 0.34 -10.15 2.57
C LEU A 54 -0.66 -11.11 3.23
N LYS A 55 -1.27 -11.97 2.42
CA LYS A 55 -2.22 -12.98 2.87
C LYS A 55 -1.55 -13.99 3.79
N ASN A 56 -0.29 -14.32 3.48
CA ASN A 56 0.59 -15.17 4.27
C ASN A 56 1.95 -14.48 4.41
N GLY A 57 2.54 -14.51 5.62
CA GLY A 57 3.89 -13.98 5.85
C GLY A 57 3.89 -12.72 6.74
N SER A 58 4.46 -11.63 6.22
CA SER A 58 4.62 -10.39 7.00
C SER A 58 3.28 -9.82 7.44
N THR A 59 3.24 -9.32 8.68
CA THR A 59 2.08 -8.61 9.23
C THR A 59 2.15 -7.11 8.98
N ASP A 60 3.22 -6.64 8.34
CA ASP A 60 3.36 -5.27 7.87
C ASP A 60 2.28 -4.93 6.84
N LYS A 61 1.84 -3.68 6.85
CA LYS A 61 0.79 -3.16 5.97
C LYS A 61 1.37 -2.10 5.05
N ILE A 62 0.95 -2.07 3.80
CA ILE A 62 1.27 -0.98 2.89
C ILE A 62 0.06 -0.06 2.74
N VAL A 63 0.29 1.24 2.90
CA VAL A 63 -0.65 2.31 2.63
C VAL A 63 -0.26 2.94 1.30
N ILE A 64 -1.13 2.79 0.31
CA ILE A 64 -0.90 3.20 -1.07
C ILE A 64 -2.10 3.99 -1.60
N GLY A 65 -1.90 4.87 -2.58
CA GLY A 65 -3.02 5.55 -3.24
C GLY A 65 -4.01 4.54 -3.80
N ALA A 66 -5.31 4.81 -3.66
CA ALA A 66 -6.37 3.95 -4.17
C ALA A 66 -6.23 3.71 -5.68
N PRO A 67 -6.66 2.55 -6.19
CA PRO A 67 -6.59 2.26 -7.61
C PRO A 67 -7.42 3.29 -8.40
N PRO A 68 -6.97 3.70 -9.59
CA PRO A 68 -7.71 4.62 -10.44
C PRO A 68 -9.04 4.00 -10.87
N GLN A 69 -10.08 4.83 -11.05
CA GLN A 69 -11.35 4.34 -11.57
C GLN A 69 -11.21 3.78 -12.99
N ASN A 70 -12.06 2.81 -13.35
CA ASN A 70 -12.12 2.23 -14.70
C ASN A 70 -12.43 3.25 -15.80
N SER A 71 -13.06 4.38 -15.47
CA SER A 71 -13.33 5.48 -16.40
C SER A 71 -12.25 6.56 -16.42
N ALA A 72 -11.24 6.51 -15.53
CA ALA A 72 -10.22 7.54 -15.45
C ALA A 72 -9.42 7.64 -16.77
N PRO A 73 -9.17 8.87 -17.28
CA PRO A 73 -8.41 9.07 -18.52
C PRO A 73 -6.95 8.64 -18.38
N ILE A 74 -6.44 8.60 -17.15
CA ILE A 74 -5.09 8.17 -16.80
C ILE A 74 -5.21 7.09 -15.70
N LYS A 75 -4.58 5.93 -15.93
CA LYS A 75 -4.57 4.79 -15.02
C LYS A 75 -3.35 4.84 -14.13
N GLN A 76 -3.40 5.70 -13.11
CA GLN A 76 -2.29 5.88 -12.18
C GLN A 76 -2.81 6.02 -10.75
N ARG A 77 -2.09 5.41 -9.81
CA ARG A 77 -2.28 5.64 -8.38
C ARG A 77 -1.63 6.96 -7.97
N ALA A 78 -2.15 7.60 -6.92
CA ALA A 78 -1.52 8.76 -6.32
C ALA A 78 -0.44 8.37 -5.32
N SER A 79 0.58 9.21 -5.16
CA SER A 79 1.54 9.06 -4.05
C SER A 79 0.85 9.23 -2.70
N CYS A 80 1.29 8.46 -1.70
CA CYS A 80 0.88 8.57 -0.31
C CYS A 80 1.49 9.81 0.34
N THR A 81 0.71 10.90 0.38
CA THR A 81 1.15 12.20 0.89
C THR A 81 0.77 12.47 2.34
N ILE A 82 -0.04 11.61 2.97
CA ILE A 82 -0.38 11.74 4.40
C ILE A 82 0.86 11.55 5.28
N SER A 83 0.88 12.17 6.46
CA SER A 83 2.02 12.03 7.40
C SER A 83 2.22 10.58 7.85
N ASP A 84 3.43 10.25 8.33
CA ASP A 84 3.73 8.90 8.84
C ASP A 84 2.80 8.52 10.00
N THR A 85 2.51 9.46 10.89
CA THR A 85 1.51 9.27 11.96
C THR A 85 0.13 8.91 11.41
N ASN A 86 -0.33 9.62 10.37
CA ASN A 86 -1.64 9.34 9.77
C ASN A 86 -1.65 8.01 9.00
N ALA A 87 -0.56 7.66 8.33
CA ALA A 87 -0.41 6.36 7.68
C ALA A 87 -0.44 5.22 8.71
N ALA A 88 0.26 5.38 9.83
CA ALA A 88 0.24 4.40 10.92
C ALA A 88 -1.15 4.27 11.56
N ASN A 89 -1.84 5.39 11.78
CA ASN A 89 -3.20 5.38 12.31
C ASN A 89 -4.19 4.71 11.34
N LEU A 90 -4.06 4.99 10.04
CA LEU A 90 -4.88 4.37 9.01
C LEU A 90 -4.62 2.86 8.91
N ALA A 91 -3.36 2.43 8.93
CA ALA A 91 -3.04 1.00 8.92
C ALA A 91 -3.56 0.27 10.16
N LYS A 92 -3.64 0.95 11.31
CA LYS A 92 -4.20 0.41 12.55
C LYS A 92 -5.73 0.31 12.55
N SER A 93 -6.44 1.12 11.76
CA SER A 93 -7.90 1.06 11.70
C SER A 93 -8.43 -0.19 10.98
N PHE A 94 -7.57 -0.96 10.32
CA PHE A 94 -7.92 -2.19 9.62
C PHE A 94 -7.10 -3.36 10.16
N PRO A 95 -7.70 -4.36 10.86
CA PRO A 95 -6.97 -5.42 11.56
C PRO A 95 -6.15 -6.37 10.65
#